data_AF-A0A930FL83-F1
#
_entry.id   AF-A0A930FL83-F1
#
_cell.length_a   1.000
_cell.length_b   1.000
_cell.length_c   1.000
_cell.angle_alpha   90.00
_cell.angle_beta   90.00
_cell.angle_gamma   90.00
#
_symmetry.space_group_name_H-M   'P 1'
#
loop_
_entity.id
_entity.type
_entity.pdbx_description
1 polymer ?
#
loop_
_entity_poly.entity_id
_entity_poly.type
_entity_poly.pdbx_seq_one_letter_code
_entity_poly.pdbx_strand_id
1 'polypeptide(L)'
;MEVICYPELMSRIMANSSRAAGLSHVFTTLFNYEGSDIYYVDKNKIQLSGKRVIAADGHKKHMNDLTLYELNQYLTNATIIGGSHGKISTRVEQGRLNENRWEGMESCLLPTMKSKLVKDVDHFYVLQMDDNPIEVTRNTCTVSCKEVREKNFNPHTRPDAIIGVSSLLIQVLKELETFLHEDTAVYILETQEKLGKYLADEAIQEEIQKITNVRLEWVALDIDDYNSIYDFMNTPEHKEIRSAMILSDNLYVDEELTQQEQKEVADNLTISRLLSLRKIQSDLMPELFITCEMNYDENKNLAERSGSEDYIVGSNVAASVMTQISQARELHRIFYEILDWSGSEIYLHKAFKYLGFENRKDAKEKVDLPTLAAKLAQQNAVFIGYCKYGQNGKYLKPKLNPPKWNKDGTPTEITFGYRDYIITIANQNE
;
A
#
# COMPACT_ATOMS: atom_id res chain seq x y z
N MET A 1 11.14 -19.05 14.94
CA MET A 1 11.51 -18.89 13.53
C MET A 1 10.31 -18.24 12.89
N GLU A 2 10.47 -17.05 12.30
CA GLU A 2 9.42 -16.46 11.46
C GLU A 2 9.70 -16.92 10.04
N VAL A 3 8.68 -17.46 9.36
CA VAL A 3 8.77 -17.84 7.95
C VAL A 3 8.18 -16.67 7.16
N ILE A 4 8.97 -16.09 6.27
CA ILE A 4 8.53 -15.01 5.40
C ILE A 4 8.64 -15.54 3.97
N CYS A 5 7.52 -15.57 3.26
CA CYS A 5 7.47 -15.98 1.87
C CYS A 5 7.70 -14.75 0.99
N TYR A 6 8.88 -14.65 0.37
CA TYR A 6 9.23 -13.52 -0.50
C TYR A 6 8.25 -13.36 -1.68
N PRO A 7 7.88 -14.44 -2.42
CA PRO A 7 6.88 -14.34 -3.48
C PRO A 7 5.52 -13.79 -3.02
N GLU A 8 5.04 -14.25 -1.87
CA GLU A 8 3.78 -13.75 -1.28
C GLU A 8 3.86 -12.25 -0.98
N LEU A 9 4.92 -11.81 -0.29
CA LEU A 9 5.07 -10.41 0.05
C LEU A 9 5.13 -9.51 -1.19
N MET A 10 5.94 -9.89 -2.19
CA MET A 10 6.12 -9.12 -3.42
C MET A 10 4.83 -9.04 -4.23
N SER A 11 4.12 -10.16 -4.37
CA SER A 11 2.86 -10.21 -5.10
C SER A 11 1.79 -9.30 -4.50
N ARG A 12 1.62 -9.31 -3.17
CA ARG A 12 0.67 -8.43 -2.45
C ARG A 12 1.02 -6.97 -2.66
N ILE A 13 2.30 -6.64 -2.59
CA ILE A 13 2.81 -5.28 -2.82
C ILE A 13 2.54 -4.83 -4.27
N MET A 14 2.81 -5.69 -5.27
CA MET A 14 2.58 -5.40 -6.69
C MET A 14 1.09 -5.24 -7.00
N ALA A 15 0.27 -6.21 -6.56
CA ALA A 15 -1.18 -6.20 -6.76
C ALA A 15 -1.84 -5.02 -6.05
N ASN A 16 -1.49 -4.72 -4.80
CA ASN A 16 -2.05 -3.54 -4.14
C ASN A 16 -1.64 -2.24 -4.84
N SER A 17 -0.41 -2.17 -5.36
CA SER A 17 0.06 -0.98 -6.06
C SER A 17 -0.63 -0.73 -7.41
N SER A 18 -1.27 -1.74 -8.01
CA SER A 18 -2.05 -1.58 -9.24
C SER A 18 -3.40 -0.90 -9.03
N ARG A 19 -3.94 -0.97 -7.80
CA ARG A 19 -5.30 -0.49 -7.47
C ARG A 19 -5.47 1.02 -7.57
N ALA A 20 -4.43 1.78 -7.25
CA ALA A 20 -4.52 3.24 -7.21
C ALA A 20 -3.20 3.94 -7.51
N ALA A 21 -3.27 4.95 -8.36
CA ALA A 21 -2.17 5.87 -8.67
C ALA A 21 -1.51 6.40 -7.39
N GLY A 22 -0.22 6.10 -7.22
CA GLY A 22 0.60 6.61 -6.12
C GLY A 22 0.56 5.81 -4.82
N LEU A 23 -0.25 4.74 -4.73
CA LEU A 23 -0.24 3.83 -3.58
C LEU A 23 1.09 3.08 -3.48
N SER A 24 1.67 2.77 -4.63
CA SER A 24 3.06 2.41 -4.86
C SER A 24 4.08 3.22 -4.04
N HIS A 25 4.01 4.54 -4.16
CA HIS A 25 4.92 5.45 -3.45
C HIS A 25 4.70 5.41 -1.94
N VAL A 26 3.48 5.11 -1.49
CA VAL A 26 3.16 4.96 -0.07
C VAL A 26 3.82 3.69 0.46
N PHE A 27 3.67 2.55 -0.23
CA PHE A 27 4.33 1.30 0.17
C PHE A 27 5.86 1.42 0.16
N THR A 28 6.45 2.04 -0.87
CA THR A 28 7.89 2.34 -0.86
C THR A 28 8.29 3.14 0.37
N THR A 29 7.56 4.22 0.68
CA THR A 29 7.90 5.09 1.81
C THR A 29 7.73 4.38 3.15
N LEU A 30 6.73 3.49 3.27
CA LEU A 30 6.45 2.73 4.49
C LEU A 30 7.45 1.59 4.73
N PHE A 31 7.99 0.98 3.67
CA PHE A 31 8.82 -0.21 3.77
C PHE A 31 10.32 0.03 3.60
N ASN A 32 10.76 1.15 2.99
CA ASN A 32 12.17 1.40 2.71
C ASN A 32 12.96 2.09 3.83
N TYR A 33 12.44 2.19 5.06
CA TYR A 33 13.11 2.94 6.14
C TYR A 33 13.40 4.42 5.81
N GLU A 34 12.67 4.99 4.85
CA GLU A 34 12.89 6.36 4.39
C GLU A 34 11.77 7.29 4.87
N GLY A 35 11.86 7.72 6.13
CA GLY A 35 10.96 8.72 6.68
C GLY A 35 10.34 8.27 7.98
N SER A 36 9.09 7.80 7.95
CA SER A 36 8.42 7.26 9.14
C SER A 36 8.14 5.77 8.95
N ASP A 37 8.52 5.00 9.95
CA ASP A 37 8.45 3.54 9.98
C ASP A 37 7.48 3.05 11.04
N ILE A 38 7.16 1.75 10.99
CA ILE A 38 6.26 1.12 11.95
C ILE A 38 7.08 0.54 13.10
N TYR A 39 6.80 1.03 14.31
CA TYR A 39 7.40 0.55 15.55
C TYR A 39 6.37 -0.17 16.41
N TYR A 40 6.81 -1.21 17.11
CA TYR A 40 6.03 -1.89 18.14
C TYR A 40 6.43 -1.37 19.53
N VAL A 41 5.50 -0.66 20.18
CA VAL A 41 5.78 0.15 21.37
C VAL A 41 4.93 -0.31 22.55
N ASP A 42 5.56 -0.68 23.66
CA ASP A 42 4.86 -0.92 24.94
C ASP A 42 4.12 0.35 25.39
N LYS A 43 2.84 0.21 25.77
CA LYS A 43 2.01 1.34 26.21
C LYS A 43 2.67 2.20 27.27
N ASN A 44 3.45 1.61 28.18
CA ASN A 44 4.13 2.31 29.27
C ASN A 44 5.24 3.25 28.79
N LYS A 45 5.75 3.07 27.56
CA LYS A 45 6.69 4.02 26.96
C LYS A 45 6.02 5.34 26.57
N ILE A 46 4.72 5.31 26.31
CA ILE A 46 3.92 6.54 26.18
C ILE A 46 3.60 6.98 27.60
N GLN A 47 4.11 8.15 28.02
CA GLN A 47 3.87 8.67 29.37
C GLN A 47 2.41 9.10 29.54
N LEU A 48 1.51 8.14 29.76
CA LEU A 48 0.05 8.33 29.87
C LEU A 48 -0.43 8.40 31.33
N SER A 49 0.35 7.88 32.28
CA SER A 49 -0.04 7.74 33.68
C SER A 49 -0.35 9.08 34.36
N GLY A 50 -1.53 9.19 34.97
CA GLY A 50 -1.95 10.38 35.72
C GLY A 50 -2.36 11.59 34.85
N LYS A 51 -2.26 11.47 33.53
CA LYS A 51 -2.68 12.53 32.60
C LYS A 51 -4.19 12.44 32.37
N ARG A 52 -4.87 13.54 32.66
CA ARG A 52 -6.29 13.75 32.33
C ARG A 52 -6.39 14.79 31.24
N VAL A 53 -7.25 14.53 30.26
CA VAL A 53 -7.49 15.41 29.11
C VAL A 53 -8.97 15.65 28.95
N ILE A 54 -9.33 16.67 28.18
CA ILE A 54 -10.73 16.94 27.82
C ILE A 54 -11.01 16.09 26.57
N ALA A 55 -11.81 15.04 26.71
CA ALA A 55 -12.15 14.16 25.60
C ALA A 55 -13.03 14.88 24.57
N ALA A 56 -13.28 14.22 23.43
CA ALA A 56 -14.05 14.80 22.34
C ALA A 56 -15.49 15.20 22.74
N ASP A 57 -16.04 14.52 23.75
CA ASP A 57 -17.35 14.81 24.35
C ASP A 57 -17.35 15.98 25.35
N GLY A 58 -16.20 16.63 25.57
CA GLY A 58 -16.04 17.74 26.51
C GLY A 58 -15.84 17.31 27.96
N HIS A 59 -15.90 16.01 28.28
CA HIS A 59 -15.69 15.52 29.64
C HIS A 59 -14.19 15.30 29.93
N LYS A 60 -13.81 15.52 31.19
CA LYS A 60 -12.44 15.25 31.66
C LYS A 60 -12.27 13.74 31.87
N LYS A 61 -11.55 13.08 30.97
CA LYS A 61 -11.24 11.64 31.03
C LYS A 61 -9.78 11.38 31.35
N HIS A 62 -9.49 10.22 31.93
CA HIS A 62 -8.12 9.73 32.02
C HIS A 62 -7.68 9.25 30.63
N MET A 63 -6.41 9.42 30.25
CA MET A 63 -5.94 9.02 28.91
C MET A 63 -6.14 7.51 28.63
N ASN A 64 -6.13 6.66 29.67
CA ASN A 64 -6.42 5.23 29.54
C ASN A 64 -7.88 4.89 29.21
N ASP A 65 -8.81 5.83 29.42
CA ASP A 65 -10.23 5.67 29.10
C ASP A 65 -10.59 6.29 27.74
N LEU A 66 -9.58 6.73 26.97
CA LEU A 66 -9.77 7.17 25.60
C LEU A 66 -9.76 5.97 24.65
N THR A 67 -10.44 6.13 23.52
CA THR A 67 -10.23 5.30 22.33
C THR A 67 -8.85 5.56 21.73
N LEU A 68 -8.38 4.64 20.88
CA LEU A 68 -7.11 4.84 20.14
C LEU A 68 -7.17 6.05 19.19
N TYR A 69 -8.32 6.30 18.57
CA TYR A 69 -8.56 7.49 17.74
C TYR A 69 -8.44 8.79 18.54
N GLU A 70 -9.02 8.85 19.73
CA GLU A 70 -8.91 10.00 20.62
C GLU A 70 -7.46 10.19 21.06
N LEU A 71 -6.75 9.12 21.44
CA LEU A 71 -5.35 9.19 21.82
C LEU A 71 -4.49 9.79 20.71
N ASN A 72 -4.74 9.42 19.45
CA ASN A 72 -4.03 9.92 18.27
C ASN A 72 -4.09 11.44 18.07
N GLN A 73 -5.06 12.13 18.67
CA GLN A 73 -5.17 13.60 18.64
C GLN A 73 -4.13 14.28 19.54
N TYR A 74 -3.64 13.57 20.55
CA TYR A 74 -2.68 14.09 21.52
C TYR A 74 -1.24 13.77 21.15
N LEU A 75 -0.99 12.90 20.17
CA LEU A 75 0.36 12.54 19.73
C LEU A 75 0.89 13.58 18.73
N THR A 76 2.06 14.15 18.99
CA THR A 76 2.64 15.22 18.17
C THR A 76 3.60 14.70 17.10
N ASN A 77 4.38 13.67 17.44
CA ASN A 77 5.43 13.08 16.60
C ASN A 77 5.12 11.64 16.14
N ALA A 78 3.92 11.14 16.45
CA ALA A 78 3.57 9.75 16.21
C ALA A 78 2.10 9.57 15.83
N THR A 79 1.80 8.48 15.12
CA THR A 79 0.44 8.06 14.81
C THR A 79 0.29 6.58 15.09
N ILE A 80 -0.60 6.23 16.04
CA ILE A 80 -0.99 4.86 16.30
C ILE A 80 -1.81 4.37 15.11
N ILE A 81 -1.39 3.26 14.53
CA ILE A 81 -2.07 2.59 13.41
C ILE A 81 -2.67 1.25 13.80
N GLY A 82 -2.38 0.77 15.01
CA GLY A 82 -2.88 -0.50 15.52
C GLY A 82 -2.46 -0.78 16.96
N GLY A 83 -2.86 -1.95 17.47
CA GLY A 83 -2.48 -2.39 18.81
C GLY A 83 -2.63 -3.89 19.02
N SER A 84 -2.11 -4.37 20.14
CA SER A 84 -2.22 -5.77 20.56
C SER A 84 -2.43 -5.90 22.07
N HIS A 85 -3.13 -6.97 22.46
CA HIS A 85 -3.31 -7.38 23.85
C HIS A 85 -2.47 -8.63 24.12
N GLY A 86 -1.71 -8.63 25.22
CA GLY A 86 -0.79 -9.72 25.57
C GLY A 86 0.44 -9.81 24.67
N LYS A 87 1.32 -10.79 24.97
CA LYS A 87 2.42 -11.15 24.07
C LYS A 87 1.89 -11.98 22.92
N ILE A 88 2.20 -11.57 21.68
CA ILE A 88 1.88 -12.35 20.48
C ILE A 88 2.58 -13.71 20.60
N SER A 89 1.82 -14.81 20.57
CA SER A 89 2.39 -16.16 20.60
C SER A 89 3.14 -16.39 19.29
N THR A 90 4.47 -16.49 19.36
CA THR A 90 5.36 -16.64 18.20
C THR A 90 5.68 -18.09 17.85
N ARG A 91 5.01 -19.08 18.48
CA ARG A 91 5.25 -20.50 18.19
C ARG A 91 4.67 -20.85 16.82
N VAL A 92 5.52 -21.31 15.90
CA VAL A 92 5.08 -21.99 14.67
C VAL A 92 4.81 -23.43 15.09
N GLU A 93 3.56 -23.88 15.09
CA GLU A 93 3.32 -25.32 15.11
C GLU A 93 3.66 -25.87 13.73
N GLN A 94 4.55 -26.88 13.68
CA GLN A 94 5.19 -27.42 12.47
C GLN A 94 4.22 -28.00 11.40
N GLY A 95 2.91 -27.84 11.54
CA GLY A 95 1.89 -28.34 10.60
C GLY A 95 1.06 -27.29 9.87
N ARG A 96 1.21 -25.98 10.15
CA ARG A 96 0.37 -24.89 9.61
C ARG A 96 1.13 -23.92 8.71
N LEU A 97 1.94 -24.42 7.79
CA LEU A 97 2.68 -23.56 6.84
C LEU A 97 1.78 -22.99 5.72
N ASN A 98 0.58 -23.56 5.52
CA ASN A 98 -0.35 -23.18 4.45
C ASN A 98 -1.67 -22.54 4.94
N GLU A 99 -1.86 -22.38 6.25
CA GLU A 99 -3.04 -21.71 6.83
C GLU A 99 -2.63 -20.31 7.32
N ASN A 100 -3.50 -19.31 7.16
CA ASN A 100 -3.23 -17.96 7.65
C ASN A 100 -2.94 -18.05 9.16
N ARG A 101 -1.70 -17.76 9.56
CA ARG A 101 -1.22 -17.94 10.94
C ARG A 101 -1.99 -17.09 11.96
N TRP A 102 -2.70 -16.08 11.46
CA TRP A 102 -3.50 -15.13 12.21
C TRP A 102 -5.01 -15.42 12.11
N GLU A 103 -5.40 -16.53 11.47
CA GLU A 103 -6.80 -16.93 11.31
C GLU A 103 -7.49 -17.09 12.67
N GLY A 104 -8.60 -16.38 12.84
CA GLY A 104 -9.35 -16.32 14.11
C GLY A 104 -8.79 -15.34 15.16
N MET A 105 -7.67 -14.66 14.91
CA MET A 105 -7.24 -13.52 15.74
C MET A 105 -8.01 -12.26 15.35
N GLU A 106 -8.39 -11.43 16.33
CA GLU A 106 -8.89 -10.08 16.04
C GLU A 106 -7.85 -9.31 15.22
N SER A 107 -8.26 -8.46 14.27
CA SER A 107 -7.32 -7.62 13.51
C SER A 107 -6.53 -6.70 14.45
N CYS A 108 -5.26 -6.43 14.11
CA CYS A 108 -4.40 -5.53 14.90
C CYS A 108 -4.39 -4.08 14.40
N LEU A 109 -4.99 -3.80 13.25
CA LEU A 109 -5.14 -2.46 12.70
C LEU A 109 -6.25 -1.68 13.40
N LEU A 110 -6.01 -0.39 13.61
CA LEU A 110 -6.87 0.47 14.44
C LEU A 110 -8.33 0.55 13.95
N PRO A 111 -8.68 0.57 12.65
CA PRO A 111 -10.09 0.61 12.22
C PRO A 111 -10.94 -0.55 12.75
N THR A 112 -10.38 -1.74 12.97
CA THR A 112 -11.12 -2.85 13.57
C THR A 112 -11.19 -2.77 15.10
N MET A 113 -10.37 -1.91 15.71
CA MET A 113 -10.27 -1.67 17.14
C MET A 113 -11.06 -0.44 17.60
N LYS A 114 -12.01 0.09 16.80
CA LYS A 114 -12.70 1.37 17.07
C LYS A 114 -13.31 1.52 18.46
N SER A 115 -13.76 0.41 19.06
CA SER A 115 -14.36 0.37 20.40
C SER A 115 -13.38 0.07 21.53
N LYS A 116 -12.13 -0.31 21.22
CA LYS A 116 -11.10 -0.64 22.22
C LYS A 116 -10.57 0.65 22.85
N LEU A 117 -10.39 0.63 24.16
CA LEU A 117 -9.80 1.72 24.91
C LEU A 117 -8.30 1.49 25.10
N VAL A 118 -7.57 2.57 25.39
CA VAL A 118 -6.13 2.54 25.66
C VAL A 118 -5.77 1.58 26.80
N LYS A 119 -6.67 1.39 27.78
CA LYS A 119 -6.46 0.40 28.86
C LYS A 119 -6.51 -1.05 28.38
N ASP A 120 -7.24 -1.34 27.30
CA ASP A 120 -7.46 -2.69 26.79
C ASP A 120 -6.27 -3.19 25.94
N VAL A 121 -5.32 -2.31 25.62
CA VAL A 121 -4.17 -2.57 24.75
C VAL A 121 -2.88 -2.51 25.55
N ASP A 122 -1.97 -3.45 25.33
CA ASP A 122 -0.66 -3.49 26.01
C ASP A 122 0.45 -2.88 25.16
N HIS A 123 0.36 -3.03 23.83
CA HIS A 123 1.34 -2.50 22.90
C HIS A 123 0.65 -1.84 21.70
N PHE A 124 1.30 -0.81 21.14
CA PHE A 124 0.84 -0.10 19.97
C PHE A 124 1.74 -0.36 18.77
N TYR A 125 1.12 -0.45 17.59
CA TYR A 125 1.82 -0.24 16.32
C TYR A 125 1.77 1.25 16.01
N VAL A 126 2.94 1.88 15.88
CA VAL A 126 3.07 3.33 15.80
C VAL A 126 3.91 3.70 14.58
N LEU A 127 3.38 4.59 13.75
CA LEU A 127 4.11 5.25 12.68
C LEU A 127 4.84 6.47 13.26
N GLN A 128 6.18 6.46 13.21
CA GLN A 128 7.04 7.54 13.72
C GLN A 128 8.35 7.62 12.94
N MET A 129 9.04 8.77 12.98
CA MET A 129 10.28 8.98 12.20
C MET A 129 11.49 8.23 12.72
N ASP A 130 11.52 7.91 14.00
CA ASP A 130 12.67 7.32 14.67
C ASP A 130 12.20 6.68 15.98
N ASP A 131 13.08 6.01 16.73
CA ASP A 131 12.80 5.41 18.04
C ASP A 131 12.63 6.43 19.19
N ASN A 132 12.54 7.72 18.84
CA ASN A 132 12.36 8.83 19.76
C ASN A 132 11.14 8.63 20.68
N PRO A 133 11.18 9.14 21.93
CA PRO A 133 10.04 9.10 22.82
C PRO A 133 8.78 9.73 22.20
N ILE A 134 7.64 9.04 22.34
CA ILE A 134 6.36 9.54 21.84
C ILE A 134 5.91 10.72 22.72
N GLU A 135 5.70 11.87 22.08
CA GLU A 135 5.34 13.11 22.72
C GLU A 135 3.82 13.31 22.76
N VAL A 136 3.33 13.80 23.90
CA VAL A 136 1.90 13.99 24.17
C VAL A 136 1.62 15.46 24.47
N THR A 137 0.82 16.11 23.63
CA THR A 137 0.35 17.49 23.85
C THR A 137 -0.79 17.56 24.87
N ARG A 138 -1.01 18.75 25.44
CA ARG A 138 -2.16 19.07 26.28
C ARG A 138 -3.31 19.72 25.49
N ASN A 139 -3.08 20.08 24.24
CA ASN A 139 -4.06 20.76 23.41
C ASN A 139 -5.09 19.77 22.88
N THR A 140 -6.33 20.23 22.80
CA THR A 140 -7.44 19.44 22.24
C THR A 140 -7.88 20.07 20.94
N CYS A 141 -8.15 19.22 19.95
CA CYS A 141 -8.91 19.62 18.77
C CYS A 141 -10.29 18.97 18.90
N THR A 142 -11.29 19.76 19.29
CA THR A 142 -12.70 19.32 19.31
C THR A 142 -13.36 19.77 18.03
N VAL A 143 -13.40 18.89 17.03
CA VAL A 143 -14.10 19.21 15.77
C VAL A 143 -15.45 18.51 15.75
N SER A 144 -16.51 19.30 15.90
CA SER A 144 -17.87 18.88 15.58
C SER A 144 -18.04 18.90 14.07
N CYS A 145 -18.18 17.73 13.45
CA CYS A 145 -18.47 17.62 12.02
C CYS A 145 -19.89 17.12 11.82
N LYS A 146 -20.54 17.62 10.76
CA LYS A 146 -21.83 17.07 10.30
C LYS A 146 -21.59 15.63 9.82
N GLU A 147 -22.58 14.78 10.03
CA GLU A 147 -22.63 13.39 9.55
C GLU A 147 -22.17 13.33 8.08
N VAL A 148 -21.18 12.46 7.84
CA VAL A 148 -20.63 12.22 6.51
C VAL A 148 -21.33 10.99 5.95
N ARG A 149 -21.74 11.07 4.68
CA ARG A 149 -22.37 9.95 3.97
C ARG A 149 -21.37 8.81 3.84
N GLU A 150 -21.77 7.63 4.32
CA GLU A 150 -21.13 6.35 4.02
C GLU A 150 -20.94 6.22 2.51
N LYS A 151 -19.75 5.80 2.10
CA LYS A 151 -19.45 5.50 0.70
C LYS A 151 -19.13 4.03 0.61
N ASN A 152 -20.06 3.25 0.07
CA ASN A 152 -19.80 1.86 -0.28
C ASN A 152 -18.73 1.82 -1.37
N PHE A 153 -17.69 1.04 -1.11
CA PHE A 153 -16.67 0.71 -2.10
C PHE A 153 -17.17 -0.46 -2.95
N ASN A 154 -17.14 -0.30 -4.27
CA ASN A 154 -17.45 -1.39 -5.20
C ASN A 154 -16.12 -1.88 -5.80
N PRO A 155 -15.90 -3.21 -5.88
CA PRO A 155 -14.81 -3.78 -6.67
C PRO A 155 -14.77 -3.13 -8.05
N HIS A 156 -13.57 -2.80 -8.55
CA HIS A 156 -13.48 -2.19 -9.86
C HIS A 156 -13.56 -3.25 -10.95
N THR A 157 -14.28 -2.93 -12.02
CA THR A 157 -14.50 -3.82 -13.18
C THR A 157 -13.47 -3.61 -14.29
N ARG A 158 -12.37 -2.90 -13.99
CA ARG A 158 -11.39 -2.47 -14.98
C ARG A 158 -10.34 -3.56 -15.19
N PRO A 159 -10.01 -3.93 -16.43
CA PRO A 159 -8.99 -4.93 -16.70
C PRO A 159 -7.58 -4.49 -16.31
N ASP A 160 -6.75 -5.47 -16.00
CA ASP A 160 -5.31 -5.31 -15.80
C ASP A 160 -4.54 -6.11 -16.87
N ALA A 161 -3.33 -5.65 -17.21
CA ALA A 161 -2.40 -6.36 -18.07
C ALA A 161 -1.16 -6.77 -17.27
N ILE A 162 -0.70 -7.99 -17.47
CA ILE A 162 0.57 -8.52 -16.96
C ILE A 162 1.45 -8.83 -18.15
N ILE A 163 2.67 -8.31 -18.15
CA ILE A 163 3.64 -8.39 -19.24
C ILE A 163 4.79 -9.27 -18.78
N GLY A 164 4.93 -10.41 -19.45
CA GLY A 164 5.88 -11.45 -19.12
C GLY A 164 5.31 -12.47 -18.13
N VAL A 165 5.84 -13.68 -18.21
CA VAL A 165 5.57 -14.75 -17.23
C VAL A 165 6.78 -14.93 -16.31
N SER A 166 6.53 -15.03 -15.00
CA SER A 166 7.58 -15.27 -14.00
C SER A 166 7.08 -16.22 -12.92
N SER A 167 7.97 -16.57 -11.98
CA SER A 167 7.60 -17.35 -10.79
C SER A 167 6.61 -16.61 -9.87
N LEU A 168 6.45 -15.28 -10.02
CA LEU A 168 5.49 -14.49 -9.24
C LEU A 168 4.08 -14.48 -9.84
N LEU A 169 3.90 -14.85 -11.12
CA LEU A 169 2.63 -14.64 -11.84
C LEU A 169 1.43 -15.24 -11.10
N ILE A 170 1.49 -16.51 -10.72
CA ILE A 170 0.40 -17.20 -10.00
C ILE A 170 0.04 -16.48 -8.71
N GLN A 171 1.04 -16.06 -7.95
CA GLN A 171 0.78 -15.39 -6.68
C GLN A 171 0.17 -14.00 -6.92
N VAL A 172 0.67 -13.24 -7.91
CA VAL A 172 0.05 -11.95 -8.31
C VAL A 172 -1.41 -12.14 -8.71
N LEU A 173 -1.71 -13.17 -9.51
CA LEU A 173 -3.08 -13.46 -9.93
C LEU A 173 -4.00 -13.81 -8.75
N LYS A 174 -3.51 -14.61 -7.79
CA LYS A 174 -4.24 -14.90 -6.54
C LYS A 174 -4.58 -13.63 -5.77
N GLU A 175 -3.65 -12.70 -5.66
CA GLU A 175 -3.90 -11.42 -5.00
C GLU A 175 -4.88 -10.55 -5.80
N LEU A 176 -4.76 -10.49 -7.13
CA LEU A 176 -5.67 -9.71 -7.99
C LEU A 176 -7.12 -10.21 -7.90
N GLU A 177 -7.36 -11.52 -7.90
CA GLU A 177 -8.73 -12.08 -7.81
C GLU A 177 -9.48 -11.64 -6.56
N THR A 178 -8.77 -11.31 -5.48
CA THR A 178 -9.40 -10.93 -4.21
C THR A 178 -10.11 -9.58 -4.23
N PHE A 179 -9.72 -8.66 -5.12
CA PHE A 179 -10.29 -7.31 -5.17
C PHE A 179 -10.84 -6.89 -6.54
N LEU A 180 -10.59 -7.68 -7.59
CA LEU A 180 -11.26 -7.54 -8.88
C LEU A 180 -12.71 -8.03 -8.79
N HIS A 181 -13.60 -7.37 -9.54
CA HIS A 181 -14.98 -7.86 -9.66
C HIS A 181 -15.00 -9.19 -10.43
N GLU A 182 -15.98 -10.06 -10.13
CA GLU A 182 -16.24 -11.29 -10.87
C GLU A 182 -16.24 -11.04 -12.39
N ASP A 183 -15.60 -11.94 -13.14
CA ASP A 183 -15.44 -11.90 -14.61
C ASP A 183 -14.61 -10.72 -15.17
N THR A 184 -13.92 -9.95 -14.33
CA THR A 184 -12.97 -8.93 -14.81
C THR A 184 -11.80 -9.60 -15.54
N ALA A 185 -11.44 -9.08 -16.72
CA ALA A 185 -10.33 -9.63 -17.50
C ALA A 185 -8.96 -9.28 -16.90
N VAL A 186 -8.07 -10.27 -16.86
CA VAL A 186 -6.64 -10.05 -16.62
C VAL A 186 -5.90 -10.59 -17.84
N TYR A 187 -5.28 -9.70 -18.60
CA TYR A 187 -4.55 -10.05 -19.82
C TYR A 187 -3.11 -10.44 -19.46
N ILE A 188 -2.66 -11.63 -19.86
CA ILE A 188 -1.29 -12.07 -19.68
C ILE A 188 -0.61 -12.08 -21.05
N LEU A 189 0.34 -11.17 -21.24
CA LEU A 189 1.05 -10.94 -22.50
C LEU A 189 2.43 -11.59 -22.44
N GLU A 190 2.72 -12.48 -23.38
CA GLU A 190 4.03 -13.13 -23.50
C GLU A 190 4.20 -13.69 -24.92
N THR A 191 5.44 -13.94 -25.34
CA THR A 191 5.76 -14.65 -26.58
C THR A 191 5.13 -16.05 -26.61
N GLN A 192 4.72 -16.49 -27.80
CA GLN A 192 4.12 -17.81 -28.01
C GLN A 192 5.00 -18.95 -27.43
N GLU A 193 6.32 -18.84 -27.56
CA GLU A 193 7.26 -19.83 -27.07
C GLU A 193 7.28 -19.93 -25.55
N LYS A 194 7.48 -18.79 -24.85
CA LYS A 194 7.56 -18.76 -23.39
C LYS A 194 6.21 -19.08 -22.74
N LEU A 195 5.12 -18.59 -23.33
CA LEU A 195 3.77 -18.89 -22.86
C LEU A 195 3.46 -20.39 -23.01
N GLY A 196 3.80 -21.00 -24.14
CA GLY A 196 3.64 -22.43 -24.37
C GLY A 196 4.43 -23.28 -23.38
N LYS A 197 5.68 -22.90 -23.07
CA LYS A 197 6.49 -23.55 -22.04
C LYS A 197 5.89 -23.40 -20.64
N TYR A 198 5.43 -22.20 -20.29
CA TYR A 198 4.86 -21.91 -18.98
C TYR A 198 3.57 -22.69 -18.72
N LEU A 199 2.67 -22.73 -19.71
CA LEU A 199 1.39 -23.42 -19.61
C LEU A 199 1.50 -24.94 -19.75
N ALA A 200 2.65 -25.48 -20.18
CA ALA A 200 2.87 -26.93 -20.27
C ALA A 200 3.17 -27.59 -18.91
N ASP A 201 3.49 -26.80 -17.88
CA ASP A 201 3.75 -27.31 -16.53
C ASP A 201 2.42 -27.67 -15.83
N GLU A 202 2.27 -28.94 -15.46
CA GLU A 202 1.07 -29.47 -14.81
C GLU A 202 0.78 -28.81 -13.45
N ALA A 203 1.83 -28.48 -12.68
CA ALA A 203 1.66 -27.84 -11.37
C ALA A 203 1.15 -26.39 -11.54
N ILE A 204 1.64 -25.69 -12.57
CA ILE A 204 1.16 -24.35 -12.92
C ILE A 204 -0.31 -24.41 -13.36
N GLN A 205 -0.68 -25.38 -14.19
CA GLN A 205 -2.08 -25.57 -14.61
C GLN A 205 -3.02 -25.83 -13.44
N GLU A 206 -2.61 -26.63 -12.44
CA GLU A 206 -3.42 -26.87 -11.24
C GLU A 206 -3.65 -25.57 -10.46
N GLU A 207 -2.62 -24.72 -10.33
CA GLU A 207 -2.74 -23.44 -9.63
C GLU A 207 -3.57 -22.42 -10.42
N ILE A 208 -3.48 -22.42 -11.77
CA ILE A 208 -4.32 -21.56 -12.63
C ILE A 208 -5.79 -21.92 -12.46
N GLN A 209 -6.14 -23.20 -12.36
CA GLN A 209 -7.53 -23.65 -12.18
C GLN A 209 -8.14 -23.23 -10.84
N LYS A 210 -7.31 -22.90 -9.84
CA LYS A 210 -7.76 -22.38 -8.55
C LYS A 210 -8.14 -20.91 -8.61
N ILE A 211 -7.77 -20.20 -9.69
CA ILE A 211 -8.15 -18.81 -9.93
C ILE A 211 -9.50 -18.81 -10.64
N THR A 212 -10.54 -18.30 -9.97
CA THR A 212 -11.93 -18.47 -10.41
C THR A 212 -12.73 -17.18 -10.51
N ASN A 213 -12.38 -16.15 -9.74
CA ASN A 213 -13.13 -14.90 -9.72
C ASN A 213 -12.82 -14.00 -10.94
N VAL A 214 -11.69 -14.20 -11.60
CA VAL A 214 -11.24 -13.36 -12.73
C VAL A 214 -11.13 -14.15 -14.02
N ARG A 215 -11.33 -13.49 -15.16
CA ARG A 215 -11.15 -14.10 -16.48
C ARG A 215 -9.72 -13.90 -16.95
N LEU A 216 -8.95 -14.98 -16.99
CA LEU A 216 -7.57 -14.96 -17.49
C LEU A 216 -7.54 -15.02 -19.02
N GLU A 217 -6.97 -14.00 -19.65
CA GLU A 217 -6.85 -13.88 -21.11
C GLU A 217 -5.37 -14.00 -21.51
N TRP A 218 -4.97 -15.15 -22.05
CA TRP A 218 -3.58 -15.41 -22.44
C TRP A 218 -3.34 -14.97 -23.89
N VAL A 219 -2.47 -13.97 -24.08
CA VAL A 219 -2.26 -13.33 -25.38
C VAL A 219 -0.82 -13.51 -25.82
N ALA A 220 -0.64 -14.22 -26.94
CA ALA A 220 0.67 -14.42 -27.53
C ALA A 220 1.07 -13.22 -28.40
N LEU A 221 2.10 -12.47 -27.98
CA LEU A 221 2.67 -11.35 -28.72
C LEU A 221 4.15 -11.14 -28.35
N ASP A 222 4.88 -10.35 -29.16
CA ASP A 222 6.24 -9.95 -28.82
C ASP A 222 6.22 -8.82 -27.78
N ILE A 223 6.53 -9.15 -26.53
CA ILE A 223 6.55 -8.20 -25.41
C ILE A 223 7.80 -7.30 -25.40
N ASP A 224 8.79 -7.58 -26.24
CA ASP A 224 10.00 -6.76 -26.37
C ASP A 224 9.91 -5.79 -27.57
N ASP A 225 8.91 -5.97 -28.46
CA ASP A 225 8.59 -5.04 -29.55
C ASP A 225 7.54 -4.00 -29.15
N TYR A 226 7.87 -2.72 -29.38
CA TYR A 226 6.98 -1.59 -29.08
C TYR A 226 5.66 -1.64 -29.85
N ASN A 227 5.70 -1.98 -31.15
CA ASN A 227 4.50 -1.92 -31.99
C ASN A 227 3.50 -3.00 -31.59
N SER A 228 3.99 -4.19 -31.25
CA SER A 228 3.18 -5.31 -30.78
C SER A 228 2.38 -4.94 -29.53
N ILE A 229 3.01 -4.33 -28.52
CA ILE A 229 2.29 -3.83 -27.32
C ILE A 229 1.38 -2.65 -27.68
N TYR A 230 1.82 -1.72 -28.52
CA TYR A 230 1.01 -0.57 -28.94
C TYR A 230 -0.29 -0.99 -29.62
N ASP A 231 -0.22 -1.92 -30.57
CA ASP A 231 -1.37 -2.42 -31.32
C ASP A 231 -2.34 -3.16 -30.40
N PHE A 232 -1.82 -3.95 -29.46
CA PHE A 232 -2.62 -4.55 -28.40
C PHE A 232 -3.35 -3.47 -27.59
N MET A 233 -2.63 -2.52 -27.00
CA MET A 233 -3.20 -1.47 -26.14
C MET A 233 -4.16 -0.52 -26.89
N ASN A 234 -3.97 -0.33 -28.20
CA ASN A 234 -4.83 0.53 -29.03
C ASN A 234 -6.14 -0.15 -29.48
N THR A 235 -6.28 -1.46 -29.25
CA THR A 235 -7.54 -2.16 -29.52
C THR A 235 -8.65 -1.61 -28.61
N PRO A 236 -9.87 -1.33 -29.11
CA PRO A 236 -10.94 -0.69 -28.33
C PRO A 236 -11.24 -1.36 -26.99
N GLU A 237 -11.21 -2.70 -26.94
CA GLU A 237 -11.48 -3.49 -25.74
C GLU A 237 -10.39 -3.33 -24.66
N HIS A 238 -9.15 -3.07 -25.08
CA HIS A 238 -7.99 -2.93 -24.20
C HIS A 238 -7.79 -1.49 -23.69
N LYS A 239 -8.50 -0.50 -24.23
CA LYS A 239 -8.41 0.90 -23.76
C LYS A 239 -8.93 1.12 -22.34
N GLU A 240 -9.67 0.15 -21.80
CA GLU A 240 -10.12 0.18 -20.41
C GLU A 240 -9.06 -0.29 -19.41
N ILE A 241 -7.96 -0.90 -19.89
CA ILE A 241 -6.85 -1.34 -19.05
C ILE A 241 -6.31 -0.15 -18.25
N ARG A 242 -6.18 -0.36 -16.94
CA ARG A 242 -5.77 0.70 -16.00
C ARG A 242 -4.46 0.40 -15.30
N SER A 243 -4.08 -0.86 -15.18
CA SER A 243 -2.74 -1.23 -14.75
C SER A 243 -2.05 -2.13 -15.77
N ALA A 244 -0.75 -1.89 -15.96
CA ALA A 244 0.17 -2.79 -16.64
C ALA A 244 1.29 -3.18 -15.67
N MET A 245 1.45 -4.47 -15.40
CA MET A 245 2.48 -5.01 -14.51
C MET A 245 3.55 -5.75 -15.32
N ILE A 246 4.80 -5.31 -15.28
CA ILE A 246 5.92 -6.02 -15.88
C ILE A 246 6.53 -6.93 -14.82
N LEU A 247 6.50 -8.24 -15.07
CA LEU A 247 7.17 -9.22 -14.22
C LEU A 247 8.60 -9.45 -14.70
N SER A 248 9.51 -9.69 -13.76
CA SER A 248 10.92 -9.93 -14.10
C SER A 248 11.08 -11.30 -14.77
N ASP A 249 11.75 -11.30 -15.92
CA ASP A 249 11.90 -12.46 -16.81
C ASP A 249 12.98 -13.42 -16.28
N ASN A 250 12.69 -14.06 -15.15
CA ASN A 250 13.65 -14.89 -14.40
C ASN A 250 13.59 -16.38 -14.76
N LEU A 251 12.65 -16.81 -15.60
CA LEU A 251 12.39 -18.23 -15.89
C LEU A 251 13.16 -18.78 -17.11
N TYR A 252 13.55 -17.92 -18.05
CA TYR A 252 14.07 -18.34 -19.36
C TYR A 252 15.38 -17.65 -19.74
N VAL A 253 16.15 -17.27 -18.72
CA VAL A 253 17.48 -16.69 -18.87
C VAL A 253 18.50 -17.78 -19.19
N ASP A 254 19.53 -17.43 -19.94
CA ASP A 254 20.60 -18.35 -20.38
C ASP A 254 21.26 -19.01 -19.16
N GLU A 255 21.25 -20.34 -19.12
CA GLU A 255 21.81 -21.15 -18.03
C GLU A 255 23.34 -21.01 -17.93
N GLU A 256 24.00 -20.54 -19.00
CA GLU A 256 25.44 -20.28 -18.99
C GLU A 256 25.82 -19.02 -18.19
N LEU A 257 24.86 -18.11 -17.95
CA LEU A 257 25.06 -16.89 -17.18
C LEU A 257 25.07 -17.17 -15.68
N THR A 258 25.87 -16.41 -14.94
CA THR A 258 25.78 -16.39 -13.47
C THR A 258 24.42 -15.82 -13.03
N GLN A 259 23.96 -16.18 -11.83
CA GLN A 259 22.70 -15.62 -11.28
C GLN A 259 22.67 -14.09 -11.26
N GLN A 260 23.82 -13.44 -11.09
CA GLN A 260 23.93 -11.98 -11.12
C GLN A 260 23.71 -11.43 -12.54
N GLU A 261 24.33 -12.05 -13.54
CA GLU A 261 24.15 -11.66 -14.95
C GLU A 261 22.71 -11.92 -15.42
N GLN A 262 22.09 -13.01 -14.99
CA GLN A 262 20.70 -13.31 -15.31
C GLN A 262 19.75 -12.21 -14.80
N LYS A 263 19.91 -11.77 -13.55
CA LYS A 263 19.13 -10.66 -12.97
C LYS A 263 19.36 -9.34 -13.70
N GLU A 264 20.60 -9.07 -14.09
CA GLU A 264 20.96 -7.86 -14.83
C GLU A 264 20.29 -7.84 -16.22
N VAL A 265 20.28 -8.98 -16.92
CA VAL A 265 19.57 -9.13 -18.21
C VAL A 265 18.07 -8.93 -18.02
N ALA A 266 17.47 -9.55 -17.00
CA ALA A 266 16.05 -9.41 -16.69
C ALA A 266 15.66 -7.95 -16.37
N ASP A 267 16.49 -7.22 -15.63
CA ASP A 267 16.28 -5.80 -15.34
C ASP A 267 16.39 -4.94 -16.60
N ASN A 268 17.36 -5.21 -17.49
CA ASN A 268 17.50 -4.49 -18.76
C ASN A 268 16.27 -4.67 -19.66
N LEU A 269 15.74 -5.89 -19.77
CA LEU A 269 14.48 -6.16 -20.49
C LEU A 269 13.31 -5.41 -19.83
N THR A 270 13.22 -5.45 -18.50
CA THR A 270 12.20 -4.74 -17.74
C THR A 270 12.23 -3.23 -17.99
N ILE A 271 13.43 -2.62 -17.99
CA ILE A 271 13.60 -1.20 -18.32
C ILE A 271 13.15 -0.91 -19.76
N SER A 272 13.51 -1.75 -20.72
CA SER A 272 13.11 -1.58 -22.12
C SER A 272 11.57 -1.58 -22.25
N ARG A 273 10.90 -2.59 -21.66
CA ARG A 273 9.44 -2.73 -21.62
C ARG A 273 8.76 -1.54 -20.94
N LEU A 274 9.32 -1.08 -19.82
CA LEU A 274 8.85 0.10 -19.10
C LEU A 274 8.89 1.36 -19.98
N LEU A 275 9.97 1.58 -20.74
CA LEU A 275 10.08 2.72 -21.64
C LEU A 275 9.05 2.66 -22.78
N SER A 276 8.81 1.48 -23.34
CA SER A 276 7.76 1.25 -24.34
C SER A 276 6.37 1.59 -23.79
N LEU A 277 6.04 1.10 -22.59
CA LEU A 277 4.76 1.40 -21.94
C LEU A 277 4.60 2.87 -21.58
N ARG A 278 5.65 3.55 -21.12
CA ARG A 278 5.60 5.00 -20.86
C ARG A 278 5.29 5.81 -22.12
N LYS A 279 5.87 5.40 -23.26
CA LYS A 279 5.53 6.01 -24.54
C LYS A 279 4.07 5.77 -24.90
N ILE A 280 3.54 4.56 -24.69
CA ILE A 280 2.11 4.25 -24.89
C ILE A 280 1.22 5.05 -23.93
N GLN A 281 1.59 5.16 -22.65
CA GLN A 281 0.89 5.94 -21.64
C GLN A 281 0.78 7.42 -22.07
N SER A 282 1.89 8.00 -22.54
CA SER A 282 1.92 9.38 -23.04
C SER A 282 1.08 9.57 -24.30
N ASP A 283 1.18 8.64 -25.26
CA ASP A 283 0.61 8.81 -26.60
C ASP A 283 -0.88 8.40 -26.66
N LEU A 284 -1.31 7.44 -25.82
CA LEU A 284 -2.60 6.76 -25.95
C LEU A 284 -3.36 6.64 -24.62
N MET A 285 -2.70 6.29 -23.52
CA MET A 285 -3.35 5.91 -22.26
C MET A 285 -2.84 6.71 -21.05
N PRO A 286 -3.22 8.00 -20.89
CA PRO A 286 -2.67 8.88 -19.84
C PRO A 286 -2.95 8.45 -18.40
N GLU A 287 -3.93 7.57 -18.19
CA GLU A 287 -4.36 7.07 -16.88
C GLU A 287 -3.88 5.62 -16.62
N LEU A 288 -3.00 5.07 -17.47
CA LEU A 288 -2.39 3.75 -17.29
C LEU A 288 -1.36 3.81 -16.15
N PHE A 289 -1.46 2.93 -15.17
CA PHE A 289 -0.46 2.76 -14.11
C PHE A 289 0.49 1.65 -14.49
N ILE A 290 1.79 1.91 -14.45
CA ILE A 290 2.80 0.91 -14.76
C ILE A 290 3.47 0.47 -13.45
N THR A 291 3.45 -0.83 -13.19
CA THR A 291 4.19 -1.44 -12.08
C THR A 291 5.24 -2.38 -12.67
N CYS A 292 6.45 -2.44 -12.13
CA CYS A 292 7.42 -3.44 -12.53
C CYS A 292 8.20 -4.02 -11.35
N GLU A 293 8.61 -5.27 -11.50
CA GLU A 293 9.56 -5.94 -10.62
C GLU A 293 11.00 -5.61 -11.09
N MET A 294 11.87 -5.18 -10.17
CA MET A 294 13.30 -5.00 -10.44
C MET A 294 14.18 -5.69 -9.41
N ASN A 295 15.29 -6.25 -9.87
CA ASN A 295 16.21 -6.99 -9.04
C ASN A 295 17.22 -6.07 -8.35
N TYR A 296 17.73 -5.04 -9.03
CA TYR A 296 18.78 -4.14 -8.53
C TYR A 296 18.32 -2.70 -8.29
N ASP A 297 18.81 -2.09 -7.21
CA ASP A 297 18.49 -0.71 -6.85
C ASP A 297 19.09 0.30 -7.82
N GLU A 298 20.25 0.02 -8.40
CA GLU A 298 20.89 0.86 -9.42
C GLU A 298 19.98 1.01 -10.63
N ASN A 299 19.43 -0.10 -11.11
CA ASN A 299 18.50 -0.17 -12.24
C ASN A 299 17.17 0.51 -11.90
N LYS A 300 16.64 0.27 -10.70
CA LYS A 300 15.48 0.99 -10.15
C LYS A 300 15.71 2.50 -10.14
N ASN A 301 16.83 2.97 -9.60
CA ASN A 301 17.16 4.39 -9.52
C ASN A 301 17.28 5.04 -10.91
N LEU A 302 17.77 4.32 -11.92
CA LEU A 302 17.80 4.79 -13.31
C LEU A 302 16.39 4.89 -13.90
N ALA A 303 15.53 3.91 -13.62
CA ALA A 303 14.17 3.86 -14.09
C ALA A 303 13.27 4.92 -13.42
N GLU A 304 13.43 5.19 -12.13
CA GLU A 304 12.66 6.23 -11.41
C GLU A 304 13.00 7.65 -11.87
N ARG A 305 14.24 7.90 -12.32
CA ARG A 305 14.63 9.22 -12.86
C ARG A 305 13.86 9.59 -14.12
N SER A 306 13.37 8.60 -14.86
CA SER A 306 12.71 8.78 -16.16
C SER A 306 11.18 8.84 -16.08
N GLY A 307 10.54 8.45 -14.97
CA GLY A 307 9.08 8.48 -14.81
C GLY A 307 8.64 8.39 -13.35
N SER A 308 7.55 9.06 -12.99
CA SER A 308 7.18 9.33 -11.58
C SER A 308 5.86 8.75 -11.12
N GLU A 309 5.07 8.17 -12.02
CA GLU A 309 3.80 7.52 -11.66
C GLU A 309 3.89 6.00 -11.68
N ASP A 310 5.07 5.47 -12.01
CA ASP A 310 5.33 4.04 -12.06
C ASP A 310 5.71 3.54 -10.68
N TYR A 311 5.27 2.32 -10.37
CA TYR A 311 5.78 1.60 -9.22
C TYR A 311 6.91 0.69 -9.63
N ILE A 312 8.04 0.79 -8.94
CA ILE A 312 9.15 -0.12 -9.15
C ILE A 312 9.42 -0.86 -7.85
N VAL A 313 9.10 -2.15 -7.85
CA VAL A 313 9.29 -3.02 -6.70
C VAL A 313 10.69 -3.60 -6.79
N GLY A 314 11.61 -3.00 -6.04
CA GLY A 314 12.94 -3.54 -5.86
C GLY A 314 12.92 -4.73 -4.91
N SER A 315 13.77 -5.73 -5.15
CA SER A 315 14.03 -6.82 -4.20
C SER A 315 14.37 -6.32 -2.77
N ASN A 316 14.89 -5.10 -2.67
CA ASN A 316 15.22 -4.44 -1.41
C ASN A 316 14.01 -4.02 -0.57
N VAL A 317 12.81 -3.82 -1.14
CA VAL A 317 11.60 -3.52 -0.36
C VAL A 317 11.28 -4.70 0.55
N ALA A 318 11.26 -5.92 -0.02
CA ALA A 318 11.08 -7.14 0.74
C ALA A 318 12.23 -7.39 1.72
N ALA A 319 13.48 -7.12 1.33
CA ALA A 319 14.62 -7.21 2.24
C ALA A 319 14.50 -6.27 3.46
N SER A 320 14.00 -5.06 3.25
CA SER A 320 13.73 -4.10 4.32
C SER A 320 12.61 -4.59 5.24
N VAL A 321 11.49 -5.08 4.70
CA VAL A 321 10.42 -5.69 5.52
C VAL A 321 10.95 -6.87 6.33
N MET A 322 11.74 -7.76 5.72
CA MET A 322 12.38 -8.88 6.42
C MET A 322 13.32 -8.41 7.54
N THR A 323 14.08 -7.34 7.31
CA THR A 323 14.96 -6.73 8.31
C THR A 323 14.15 -6.14 9.47
N GLN A 324 13.04 -5.45 9.20
CA GLN A 324 12.12 -4.93 10.23
C GLN A 324 11.55 -6.07 11.08
N ILE A 325 11.08 -7.15 10.47
CA ILE A 325 10.55 -8.32 11.18
C ILE A 325 11.64 -9.01 12.01
N SER A 326 12.88 -9.02 11.53
CA SER A 326 14.03 -9.56 12.28
C SER A 326 14.33 -8.73 13.54
N GLN A 327 14.18 -7.41 13.47
CA GLN A 327 14.36 -6.50 14.59
C GLN A 327 13.21 -6.60 15.61
N ALA A 328 11.97 -6.70 15.14
CA ALA A 328 10.77 -6.86 15.95
C ALA A 328 9.79 -7.82 15.29
N ARG A 329 9.71 -9.06 15.80
CA ARG A 329 8.88 -10.13 15.21
C ARG A 329 7.41 -9.80 15.18
N GLU A 330 6.97 -8.96 16.11
CA GLU A 330 5.60 -8.46 16.21
C GLU A 330 5.19 -7.64 14.97
N LEU A 331 6.14 -7.09 14.22
CA LEU A 331 5.88 -6.39 12.95
C LEU A 331 5.44 -7.32 11.83
N HIS A 332 5.67 -8.64 11.93
CA HIS A 332 5.19 -9.58 10.91
C HIS A 332 3.68 -9.48 10.75
N ARG A 333 2.94 -9.41 11.87
CA ARG A 333 1.47 -9.35 11.85
C ARG A 333 0.95 -8.09 11.16
N ILE A 334 1.48 -6.91 11.52
CA ILE A 334 1.00 -5.64 10.95
C ILE A 334 1.33 -5.53 9.46
N PHE A 335 2.50 -6.01 9.02
CA PHE A 335 2.86 -6.03 7.59
C PHE A 335 2.01 -7.01 6.79
N TYR A 336 1.71 -8.17 7.36
CA TYR A 336 0.83 -9.14 6.73
C TYR A 336 -0.58 -8.55 6.56
N GLU A 337 -1.12 -7.94 7.61
CA GLU A 337 -2.49 -7.42 7.63
C GLU A 337 -2.67 -6.18 6.76
N ILE A 338 -1.71 -5.25 6.72
CA ILE A 338 -1.81 -4.02 5.91
C ILE A 338 -1.67 -4.28 4.40
N LEU A 339 -1.12 -5.43 4.04
CA LEU A 339 -0.98 -5.92 2.66
C LEU A 339 -2.06 -6.95 2.32
N ASP A 340 -2.91 -7.30 3.27
CA ASP A 340 -4.04 -8.18 3.02
C ASP A 340 -5.17 -7.42 2.33
N TRP A 341 -5.87 -8.13 1.44
CA TRP A 341 -7.03 -7.58 0.75
C TRP A 341 -8.26 -7.49 1.66
N SER A 342 -8.24 -8.24 2.77
CA SER A 342 -9.35 -8.32 3.70
C SER A 342 -9.14 -7.37 4.89
N GLY A 343 -10.18 -6.60 5.21
CA GLY A 343 -10.17 -5.73 6.39
C GLY A 343 -9.61 -4.34 6.14
N SER A 344 -8.55 -3.98 6.89
CA SER A 344 -8.04 -2.61 6.93
C SER A 344 -6.90 -2.39 5.93
N GLU A 345 -7.08 -1.44 5.03
CA GLU A 345 -6.15 -1.18 3.93
C GLU A 345 -5.70 0.28 3.90
N ILE A 346 -4.66 0.57 3.12
CA ILE A 346 -4.22 1.93 2.83
C ILE A 346 -5.02 2.51 1.66
N TYR A 347 -5.66 3.66 1.87
CA TYR A 347 -6.42 4.36 0.85
C TYR A 347 -5.82 5.71 0.47
N LEU A 348 -5.96 6.05 -0.82
CA LEU A 348 -5.67 7.37 -1.37
C LEU A 348 -6.97 8.12 -1.71
N HIS A 349 -7.33 9.07 -0.86
CA HIS A 349 -8.50 9.91 -1.09
C HIS A 349 -8.11 11.20 -1.81
N LYS A 350 -8.72 11.46 -2.97
CA LYS A 350 -8.59 12.76 -3.64
C LYS A 350 -9.02 13.87 -2.68
N ALA A 351 -8.12 14.82 -2.41
CA ALA A 351 -8.33 15.86 -1.41
C ALA A 351 -9.58 16.70 -1.71
N PHE A 352 -9.83 17.01 -2.98
CA PHE A 352 -11.00 17.79 -3.41
C PHE A 352 -12.34 17.13 -3.09
N LYS A 353 -12.41 15.79 -3.18
CA LYS A 353 -13.60 14.97 -2.90
C LYS A 353 -13.86 14.92 -1.40
N TYR A 354 -12.79 14.86 -0.62
CA TYR A 354 -12.88 14.78 0.83
C TYR A 354 -13.19 16.14 1.48
N LEU A 355 -12.56 17.21 0.98
CA LEU A 355 -12.68 18.56 1.51
C LEU A 355 -13.83 19.36 0.85
N GLY A 356 -14.54 18.77 -0.12
CA GLY A 356 -15.79 19.31 -0.67
C GLY A 356 -15.60 20.47 -1.65
N PHE A 357 -14.51 20.49 -2.42
CA PHE A 357 -14.22 21.52 -3.43
C PHE A 357 -14.15 21.00 -4.87
N GLU A 358 -14.87 19.90 -5.15
CA GLU A 358 -14.97 19.23 -6.45
C GLU A 358 -15.26 20.16 -7.64
N ASN A 359 -16.06 21.20 -7.42
CA ASN A 359 -16.45 22.14 -8.48
C ASN A 359 -15.41 23.24 -8.77
N ARG A 360 -14.26 23.25 -8.08
CA ARG A 360 -13.24 24.31 -8.18
C ARG A 360 -11.86 23.73 -8.45
N LYS A 361 -11.51 23.51 -9.72
CA LYS A 361 -10.25 22.87 -10.14
C LYS A 361 -8.98 23.64 -9.73
N ASP A 362 -9.06 24.97 -9.63
CA ASP A 362 -7.94 25.82 -9.21
C ASP A 362 -7.97 26.18 -7.73
N ALA A 363 -8.99 25.71 -6.98
CA ALA A 363 -9.07 26.00 -5.55
C ALA A 363 -7.99 25.27 -4.77
N LYS A 364 -7.55 25.96 -3.73
CA LYS A 364 -6.68 25.43 -2.69
C LYS A 364 -7.41 25.60 -1.36
N GLU A 365 -7.55 24.51 -0.61
CA GLU A 365 -8.18 24.54 0.71
C GLU A 365 -7.11 24.41 1.78
N LYS A 366 -7.14 25.33 2.74
CA LYS A 366 -6.26 25.29 3.91
C LYS A 366 -6.96 24.52 5.02
N VAL A 367 -6.27 23.53 5.58
CA VAL A 367 -6.84 22.60 6.56
C VAL A 367 -5.85 22.37 7.68
N ASP A 368 -6.35 22.40 8.92
CA ASP A 368 -5.59 22.02 10.09
C ASP A 368 -5.51 20.49 10.17
N LEU A 369 -4.30 19.94 10.30
CA LEU A 369 -4.11 18.49 10.36
C LEU A 369 -4.82 17.80 11.54
N PRO A 370 -4.85 18.35 12.76
CA PRO A 370 -5.66 17.77 13.85
C PRO A 370 -7.14 17.70 13.47
N THR A 371 -7.67 18.74 12.82
CA THR A 371 -9.05 18.78 12.35
C THR A 371 -9.34 17.74 11.28
N LEU A 372 -8.42 17.56 10.34
CA LEU A 372 -8.50 16.52 9.32
C LEU A 372 -8.46 15.11 9.95
N ALA A 373 -7.54 14.87 10.87
CA ALA A 373 -7.41 13.59 11.56
C ALA A 373 -8.65 13.27 12.40
N ALA A 374 -9.22 14.26 13.11
CA ALA A 374 -10.44 14.09 13.88
C ALA A 374 -11.66 13.77 12.99
N LYS A 375 -11.76 14.40 11.80
CA LYS A 375 -12.80 14.09 10.81
C LYS A 375 -12.71 12.68 10.28
N LEU A 376 -11.49 12.22 9.97
CA LEU A 376 -11.24 10.86 9.49
C LEU A 376 -11.51 9.82 10.58
N ALA A 377 -11.14 10.12 11.82
CA ALA A 377 -11.42 9.24 12.96
C ALA A 377 -12.92 8.96 13.15
N GLN A 378 -13.79 9.94 12.89
CA GLN A 378 -15.25 9.76 12.93
C GLN A 378 -15.77 8.82 11.83
N GLN A 379 -14.99 8.61 10.77
CA GLN A 379 -15.28 7.70 9.65
C GLN A 379 -14.51 6.38 9.80
N ASN A 380 -14.06 6.06 11.01
CA ASN A 380 -13.24 4.88 11.27
C ASN A 380 -11.97 4.80 10.39
N ALA A 381 -11.39 5.95 10.05
CA ALA A 381 -10.19 6.06 9.21
C ALA A 381 -9.04 6.72 9.98
N VAL A 382 -7.87 6.10 9.95
CA VAL A 382 -6.64 6.64 10.53
C VAL A 382 -5.95 7.52 9.50
N PHE A 383 -5.80 8.81 9.78
CA PHE A 383 -4.96 9.69 8.96
C PHE A 383 -3.48 9.34 9.15
N ILE A 384 -2.81 8.89 8.09
CA ILE A 384 -1.38 8.53 8.15
C ILE A 384 -0.49 9.45 7.33
N GLY A 385 -1.04 10.25 6.41
CA GLY A 385 -0.23 11.16 5.62
C GLY A 385 -0.95 11.82 4.44
N TYR A 386 -0.18 12.43 3.54
CA TYR A 386 -0.67 13.00 2.30
C TYR A 386 0.36 12.90 1.18
N CYS A 387 -0.11 13.01 -0.06
CA CYS A 387 0.74 13.13 -1.24
C CYS A 387 0.36 14.41 -2.00
N LYS A 388 1.37 15.20 -2.36
CA LYS A 388 1.19 16.48 -3.07
C LYS A 388 1.45 16.31 -4.55
N TYR A 389 0.66 17.00 -5.38
CA TYR A 389 0.96 17.09 -6.80
C TYR A 389 1.91 18.25 -7.09
N GLY A 390 3.09 17.93 -7.62
CA GLY A 390 4.17 18.87 -7.91
C GLY A 390 3.91 19.69 -9.18
N GLN A 391 4.62 20.82 -9.30
CA GLN A 391 4.51 21.71 -10.46
C GLN A 391 5.10 21.12 -11.75
N ASN A 392 5.93 20.08 -11.63
CA ASN A 392 6.49 19.32 -12.74
C ASN A 392 5.48 18.32 -13.36
N GLY A 393 4.21 18.34 -12.94
CA GLY A 393 3.20 17.40 -13.40
C GLY A 393 3.35 16.00 -12.77
N LYS A 394 4.04 15.90 -11.64
CA LYS A 394 4.38 14.63 -10.98
C LYS A 394 3.95 14.65 -9.52
N TYR A 395 3.51 13.52 -8.97
CA TYR A 395 3.32 13.40 -7.53
C TYR A 395 4.66 13.47 -6.80
N LEU A 396 4.69 14.22 -5.70
CA LEU A 396 5.83 14.27 -4.79
C LEU A 396 5.81 13.05 -3.87
N LYS A 397 6.98 12.67 -3.35
CA LYS A 397 7.11 11.59 -2.36
C LYS A 397 6.09 11.78 -1.23
N PRO A 398 5.30 10.75 -0.87
CA PRO A 398 4.33 10.81 0.22
C PRO A 398 4.97 11.28 1.52
N LYS A 399 4.29 12.18 2.23
CA LYS A 399 4.67 12.58 3.57
C LYS A 399 3.82 11.82 4.58
N LEU A 400 4.39 10.75 5.11
CA LEU A 400 3.82 9.93 6.16
C LEU A 400 4.10 10.54 7.55
N ASN A 401 3.18 10.29 8.49
CA ASN A 401 3.17 10.84 9.86
C ASN A 401 3.56 12.34 9.92
N PRO A 402 2.88 13.23 9.19
CA PRO A 402 3.16 14.65 9.30
C PRO A 402 2.86 15.13 10.74
N PRO A 403 3.68 16.03 11.29
CA PRO A 403 3.42 16.58 12.62
C PRO A 403 2.06 17.27 12.62
N LYS A 404 1.19 16.88 13.55
CA LYS A 404 -0.17 17.45 13.67
C LYS A 404 -0.15 18.81 14.38
N TRP A 405 0.85 19.02 15.23
CA TRP A 405 1.01 20.19 16.07
C TRP A 405 2.39 20.80 15.87
N ASN A 406 2.44 22.12 15.79
CA ASN A 406 3.69 22.88 15.78
C ASN A 406 4.30 22.92 17.20
N LYS A 407 5.59 23.28 17.30
CA LYS A 407 6.31 23.35 18.59
C LYS A 407 5.71 24.37 19.57
N ASP A 408 5.01 25.37 19.07
CA ASP A 408 4.29 26.37 19.86
C ASP A 408 2.88 25.91 20.30
N GLY A 409 2.48 24.69 19.93
CA GLY A 409 1.19 24.10 20.23
C GLY A 409 0.07 24.51 19.28
N THR A 410 0.34 25.31 18.25
CA THR A 410 -0.66 25.63 17.22
C THR A 410 -0.88 24.43 16.28
N PRO A 411 -2.08 24.26 15.70
CA PRO A 411 -2.33 23.23 14.70
C PRO A 411 -1.42 23.40 13.49
N THR A 412 -0.86 22.32 12.98
CA THR A 412 -0.12 22.36 11.72
C THR A 412 -1.09 22.48 10.56
N GLU A 413 -0.96 23.55 9.79
CA GLU A 413 -1.83 23.86 8.67
C GLU A 413 -1.22 23.37 7.35
N ILE A 414 -2.06 22.78 6.49
CA ILE A 414 -1.66 22.32 5.16
C ILE A 414 -2.66 22.78 4.12
N THR A 415 -2.14 23.27 3.00
CA THR A 415 -2.94 23.68 1.85
C THR A 415 -3.03 22.55 0.84
N PHE A 416 -4.22 22.00 0.61
CA PHE A 416 -4.48 20.96 -0.39
C PHE A 416 -4.97 21.55 -1.72
N GLY A 417 -4.34 21.13 -2.82
CA GLY A 417 -4.80 21.40 -4.18
C GLY A 417 -5.70 20.30 -4.73
N TYR A 418 -6.28 20.53 -5.91
CA TYR A 418 -7.23 19.62 -6.55
C TYR A 418 -6.64 18.24 -6.87
N ARG A 419 -5.34 18.14 -7.16
CA ARG A 419 -4.72 16.84 -7.49
C ARG A 419 -4.10 16.13 -6.29
N ASP A 420 -4.06 16.75 -5.12
CA ASP A 420 -3.47 16.16 -3.93
C ASP A 420 -4.27 14.97 -3.40
N TYR A 421 -3.59 14.07 -2.70
CA TYR A 421 -4.18 12.94 -1.99
C TYR A 421 -4.01 13.05 -0.49
N ILE A 422 -5.01 12.57 0.23
CA ILE A 422 -5.01 12.28 1.67
C ILE A 422 -4.84 10.76 1.81
N ILE A 423 -3.92 10.32 2.67
CA ILE A 423 -3.57 8.92 2.86
C ILE A 423 -4.13 8.46 4.21
N THR A 424 -4.87 7.35 4.19
CA THR A 424 -5.52 6.81 5.38
C THR A 424 -5.32 5.30 5.49
N ILE A 425 -5.50 4.76 6.69
CA ILE A 425 -5.82 3.34 6.90
C ILE A 425 -7.29 3.27 7.28
N ALA A 426 -8.10 2.53 6.53
CA ALA A 426 -9.54 2.40 6.78
C ALA A 426 -9.99 0.96 6.50
N ASN A 427 -11.15 0.56 7.03
CA ASN A 427 -11.72 -0.75 6.76
C ASN A 427 -12.55 -0.70 5.47
N GLN A 428 -12.47 -1.74 4.63
CA GLN A 428 -13.18 -1.85 3.35
C GLN A 428 -14.72 -1.77 3.48
N ASN A 429 -15.25 -2.13 4.65
CA ASN A 429 -16.68 -2.32 4.90
C ASN A 429 -17.39 -1.20 5.69
N GLU A 430 -16.73 -0.06 5.98
CA GLU A 430 -17.30 1.04 6.78
C GLU A 430 -17.12 2.43 6.17
#